data_AF-A0A1L9GUV4-F1
#
_entry.id   AF-A0A1L9GUV4-F1
#
_cell.length_a   1.000
_cell.length_b   1.000
_cell.length_c   1.000
_cell.angle_alpha   90.00
_cell.angle_beta   90.00
_cell.angle_gamma   90.00
#
_symmetry.space_group_name_H-M   'P 1'
#
loop_
_entity.id
_entity.type
_entity.pdbx_description
1 polymer ?
#
loop_
_entity_poly.entity_id
_entity_poly.type
_entity_poly.pdbx_seq_one_letter_code
_entity_poly.pdbx_strand_id
1 'polypeptide(L)'
;MATSNICPKCGTNMHFAEEDGKPFYVCNACGNKTEILGLAEHECSKCGYDKCVMYYHGIVYGDEAPLVMYTCIRCGNVDREGVS
;
A
#
# COMPACT_ATOMS: atom_id res chain seq x y z
N MET A 1 7.11 5.18 -6.66
CA MET A 1 5.99 6.13 -6.56
C MET A 1 5.15 5.68 -5.38
N ALA A 2 4.95 6.53 -4.38
CA ALA A 2 4.14 6.21 -3.22
C ALA A 2 2.70 5.90 -3.68
N THR A 3 2.03 4.93 -3.06
CA THR A 3 0.56 4.84 -3.06
C THR A 3 0.03 6.21 -2.63
N SER A 4 -0.34 7.04 -3.60
CA SER A 4 -0.75 8.40 -3.31
C SER A 4 -2.07 8.34 -2.57
N ASN A 5 -2.02 8.50 -1.25
CA ASN A 5 -3.17 8.66 -0.36
C ASN A 5 -3.82 10.04 -0.58
N ILE A 6 -4.09 10.40 -1.84
CA ILE A 6 -4.57 11.70 -2.27
C ILE A 6 -6.00 11.55 -2.77
N CYS A 7 -6.89 12.36 -2.24
CA CYS A 7 -8.29 12.35 -2.63
C CYS A 7 -8.46 12.80 -4.09
N PRO A 8 -9.11 12.00 -4.96
CA PRO A 8 -9.31 12.36 -6.35
C PRO A 8 -10.28 13.52 -6.54
N LYS A 9 -11.12 13.82 -5.54
CA LYS A 9 -12.10 14.93 -5.62
C LYS A 9 -11.53 16.28 -5.22
N CYS A 10 -10.71 16.34 -4.18
CA CYS A 10 -10.27 17.61 -3.58
C CYS A 10 -8.74 17.73 -3.40
N GLY A 11 -7.97 16.70 -3.72
CA GLY A 11 -6.50 16.71 -3.63
C GLY A 11 -5.93 16.65 -2.20
N THR A 12 -6.77 16.53 -1.17
CA THR A 12 -6.32 16.41 0.22
C THR A 12 -5.84 14.99 0.54
N ASN A 13 -4.95 14.86 1.52
CA ASN A 13 -4.55 13.56 2.03
C ASN A 13 -5.74 12.80 2.63
N MET A 14 -5.83 11.52 2.29
CA MET A 14 -6.77 10.56 2.83
C MET A 14 -6.11 9.79 3.97
N HIS A 15 -6.91 9.37 4.95
CA HIS A 15 -6.47 8.50 6.02
C HIS A 15 -7.01 7.08 5.80
N PHE A 16 -6.29 6.10 6.34
CA PHE A 16 -6.71 4.71 6.34
C PHE A 16 -7.85 4.49 7.36
N ALA A 17 -8.87 3.75 6.95
CA ALA A 17 -9.92 3.24 7.80
C ALA A 17 -10.23 1.79 7.42
N GLU A 18 -10.70 1.01 8.39
CA GLU A 18 -11.18 -0.35 8.15
C GLU A 18 -12.63 -0.44 8.60
N GLU A 19 -13.50 -0.92 7.72
CA GLU A 19 -14.92 -1.09 7.98
C GLU A 19 -15.33 -2.48 7.50
N ASP A 20 -15.95 -3.27 8.37
CA ASP A 20 -16.36 -4.66 8.09
C ASP A 20 -15.23 -5.57 7.56
N GLY A 21 -14.00 -5.36 8.05
CA GLY A 21 -12.81 -6.11 7.63
C GLY A 21 -12.28 -5.72 6.23
N LYS A 22 -12.88 -4.69 5.61
CA LYS A 22 -12.47 -4.14 4.33
C LYS A 22 -11.72 -2.82 4.54
N PRO A 23 -10.55 -2.66 3.91
CA PRO A 23 -9.75 -1.44 4.04
C PRO A 23 -10.20 -0.36 3.05
N PHE A 24 -10.28 0.88 3.54
CA PHE A 24 -10.68 2.06 2.80
C PHE A 24 -9.72 3.22 3.02
N TYR A 25 -9.59 4.09 2.01
CA TYR A 25 -9.10 5.45 2.19
C TYR A 25 -10.28 6.40 2.32
N VAL A 26 -10.29 7.20 3.38
CA VAL A 26 -11.35 8.19 3.67
C VAL A 26 -10.75 9.59 3.68
N CYS A 27 -11.40 10.52 2.97
CA CYS A 27 -11.00 11.92 2.94
C CYS A 27 -11.72 12.71 4.04
N ASN A 28 -10.96 13.36 4.93
CA ASN A 28 -11.51 14.20 5.99
C ASN A 28 -12.14 15.51 5.48
N ALA A 29 -11.72 16.00 4.31
CA ALA A 29 -12.17 17.29 3.80
C ALA A 29 -13.53 17.21 3.09
N CYS A 30 -13.76 16.18 2.27
CA CYS A 30 -14.97 16.06 1.45
C CYS A 30 -15.78 14.78 1.70
N GLY A 31 -15.31 13.89 2.58
CA GLY A 31 -15.98 12.62 2.90
C GLY A 31 -15.86 11.54 1.81
N ASN A 32 -15.05 11.75 0.77
CA ASN A 32 -14.85 10.72 -0.26
C ASN A 32 -14.22 9.46 0.36
N LYS A 33 -14.80 8.30 0.05
CA LYS A 33 -14.34 6.99 0.50
C LYS A 33 -14.02 6.12 -0.70
N THR A 34 -12.84 5.52 -0.70
CA THR A 34 -12.35 4.64 -1.77
C THR A 34 -11.94 3.30 -1.17
N GLU A 35 -12.53 2.22 -1.66
CA GLU A 35 -12.12 0.86 -1.27
C GLU A 35 -10.74 0.54 -1.84
N ILE A 36 -9.91 -0.11 -1.03
CA ILE A 36 -8.57 -0.53 -1.44
C ILE A 36 -8.68 -1.97 -1.96
N LEU A 37 -8.50 -2.14 -3.26
CA LEU A 37 -8.55 -3.44 -3.94
C LEU A 37 -7.13 -3.94 -4.29
N GLY A 38 -6.98 -5.25 -4.47
CA GLY A 38 -5.72 -5.85 -4.93
C GLY A 38 -4.62 -5.90 -3.87
N LEU A 39 -4.99 -6.24 -2.63
CA LEU A 39 -4.04 -6.37 -1.52
C LEU A 39 -3.38 -7.74 -1.52
N ALA A 40 -2.09 -7.75 -1.20
CA ALA A 40 -1.31 -8.93 -0.90
C ALA A 40 -1.14 -9.08 0.62
N GLU A 41 -1.05 -10.31 1.07
CA GLU A 41 -0.72 -10.65 2.46
C GLU A 41 0.80 -10.48 2.66
N HIS A 42 1.19 -9.50 3.48
CA HIS A 42 2.58 -9.24 3.85
C HIS A 42 2.58 -8.41 5.15
N GLU A 43 3.29 -8.92 6.17
CA GLU A 43 3.40 -8.24 7.47
C GLU A 43 4.39 -7.08 7.37
N CYS A 44 3.88 -5.86 7.63
CA CYS A 44 4.72 -4.67 7.61
C CYS A 44 5.72 -4.65 8.77
N SER A 45 7.02 -4.53 8.46
CA SER A 45 8.10 -4.48 9.45
C SER A 45 8.02 -3.31 10.44
N LYS A 46 7.27 -2.25 10.09
CA LYS A 46 7.16 -1.02 10.89
C LYS A 46 5.97 -1.02 11.85
N CYS A 47 4.81 -1.54 11.43
CA CYS A 47 3.57 -1.44 12.21
C CYS A 47 2.84 -2.77 12.43
N GLY A 48 3.34 -3.89 11.89
CA GLY A 48 2.75 -5.22 12.06
C GLY A 48 1.40 -5.42 11.37
N TYR A 49 1.06 -4.57 10.40
CA TYR A 49 -0.18 -4.73 9.62
C TYR A 49 0.03 -5.77 8.51
N ASP A 50 -0.94 -6.65 8.32
CA ASP A 50 -0.88 -7.88 7.52
C ASP A 50 -1.17 -7.70 6.03
N LYS A 51 -1.74 -6.56 5.62
CA LYS A 51 -2.13 -6.30 4.23
C LYS A 51 -1.34 -5.16 3.62
N CYS A 52 -0.76 -5.41 2.46
CA CYS A 52 0.05 -4.42 1.72
C CYS A 52 -0.34 -4.40 0.23
N VAL A 53 -0.02 -3.30 -0.44
CA VAL A 53 -0.07 -3.23 -1.91
C VAL A 53 1.26 -3.70 -2.45
N MET A 54 1.24 -4.80 -3.21
CA MET A 54 2.43 -5.35 -3.83
C MET A 54 2.72 -4.68 -5.17
N TYR A 55 3.94 -4.21 -5.35
CA TYR A 55 4.48 -3.70 -6.59
C TYR A 55 5.63 -4.58 -7.06
N TYR A 56 5.49 -5.14 -8.25
CA TYR A 56 6.57 -5.85 -8.92
C TYR A 56 7.49 -4.84 -9.61
N HIS A 57 8.75 -4.71 -9.16
CA HIS A 57 9.70 -3.80 -9.79
C HIS A 57 10.51 -4.49 -10.91
N GLY A 58 10.63 -5.81 -10.88
CA GLY A 58 11.34 -6.58 -11.90
C GLY A 58 12.54 -7.36 -11.39
N ILE A 59 13.18 -8.06 -12.33
CA ILE A 59 14.52 -8.64 -12.17
C ILE A 59 15.54 -7.67 -12.78
N VAL A 60 16.68 -7.48 -12.11
CA VAL A 60 17.79 -6.66 -12.66
C VAL A 60 18.69 -7.55 -13.51
N TYR A 61 19.03 -8.75 -13.02
CA TYR A 61 19.72 -9.80 -13.77
C TYR A 61 18.90 -11.09 -13.89
N GLY A 62 19.16 -11.88 -14.94
CA GLY A 62 18.32 -13.03 -15.31
C GLY A 62 18.34 -14.19 -14.31
N ASP A 63 19.35 -14.26 -13.44
CA ASP A 63 19.55 -15.28 -12.41
C ASP A 63 19.17 -14.81 -11.00
N GLU A 64 18.68 -13.57 -10.85
CA GLU A 64 18.28 -13.01 -9.55
C GLU A 64 16.80 -13.24 -9.24
N ALA A 65 16.49 -13.35 -7.95
CA ALA A 65 15.12 -13.27 -7.50
C ALA A 65 14.54 -11.87 -7.80
N PRO A 66 13.28 -11.78 -8.25
CA PRO A 66 12.67 -10.50 -8.55
C PRO A 66 12.58 -9.62 -7.30
N LEU A 67 12.84 -8.33 -7.49
CA LEU A 67 12.60 -7.32 -6.47
C LEU A 67 11.09 -7.05 -6.39
N VAL A 68 10.50 -7.47 -5.29
CA VAL A 68 9.12 -7.21 -4.92
C VAL A 68 9.10 -6.15 -3.83
N MET A 69 8.28 -5.11 -4.03
CA MET A 69 8.10 -4.05 -3.05
C MET A 69 6.68 -4.11 -2.49
N TYR A 70 6.55 -4.22 -1.18
CA TYR A 70 5.27 -4.19 -0.48
C TYR A 70 5.09 -2.83 0.18
N THR A 71 4.07 -2.09 -0.23
CA THR A 71 3.72 -0.80 0.39
C THR A 71 2.59 -1.00 1.38
N CYS A 72 2.85 -0.72 2.66
CA CYS A 72 1.86 -0.80 3.72
C CYS A 72 0.82 0.32 3.60
N ILE A 73 -0.46 -0.05 3.52
CA ILE A 73 -1.57 0.92 3.39
C ILE A 73 -1.88 1.69 4.67
N ARG A 74 -1.43 1.17 5.82
CA ARG A 74 -1.67 1.80 7.12
C ARG A 74 -0.63 2.88 7.42
N CYS A 75 0.66 2.55 7.29
CA CYS A 75 1.75 3.46 7.70
C CYS A 75 2.59 4.02 6.55
N GLY A 76 2.39 3.53 5.32
CA GLY A 76 3.16 3.95 4.14
C GLY A 76 4.59 3.41 4.07
N ASN A 77 4.98 2.48 4.95
CA ASN A 77 6.29 1.82 4.86
C ASN A 77 6.39 1.02 3.56
N VAL A 78 7.59 0.97 2.98
CA VAL A 78 7.87 0.15 1.81
C VAL A 78 8.87 -0.92 2.21
N ASP A 79 8.35 -2.13 2.38
CA ASP A 79 9.13 -3.35 2.58
C ASP A 79 9.62 -3.86 1.22
N ARG A 80 10.84 -4.36 1.17
CA ARG A 80 11.50 -4.81 -0.07
C ARG A 80 11.96 -6.24 0.14
N GLU A 81 11.48 -7.14 -0.70
CA GLU A 81 11.87 -8.55 -0.73
C GLU A 81 12.51 -8.85 -2.09
N GLY A 82 13.66 -9.51 -2.08
CA GLY A 82 14.68 -9.35 -3.14
C GLY A 82 15.50 -8.10 -2.82
N VAL A 83 16.83 -8.12 -2.77
CA VAL A 83 17.82 -8.72 -3.65
C VAL A 83 18.94 -9.29 -2.76
N SER A 84 19.50 -10.45 -3.09
CA SER A 84 20.79 -10.90 -2.53
C SER A 84 21.94 -10.21 -3.24
#